data_AF-A0A1V4ARQ6-F1
#
_entry.id   AF-A0A1V4ARQ6-F1
#
_cell.length_a   1.000
_cell.length_b   1.000
_cell.length_c   1.000
_cell.angle_alpha   90.00
_cell.angle_beta   90.00
_cell.angle_gamma   90.00
#
_symmetry.space_group_name_H-M   'P 1'
#
loop_
_entity.id
_entity.type
_entity.pdbx_description
1 polymer ?
#
loop_
_entity_poly.entity_id
_entity_poly.type
_entity_poly.pdbx_seq_one_letter_code
_entity_poly.pdbx_strand_id
1 'polypeptide(L)'
;MKSSINYVRFSLFHRFCHFLIIISFFGLVLTGMPLAFRSYAWARWLYELFGGYPTAGYIHRICAIVTFFSAFIHFLYLFICISVQKKKGFFLGP
;
A
#
# COMPACT_ATOMS: atom_id res chain seq x y z
N MET A 1 32.04 9.88 25.12
CA MET A 1 31.26 9.93 23.87
C MET A 1 30.31 8.74 23.88
N LYS A 2 29.01 8.96 24.15
CA LYS A 2 28.02 7.89 24.30
C LYS A 2 27.67 7.39 22.90
N SER A 3 27.97 6.13 22.57
CA SER A 3 27.56 5.56 21.29
C SER A 3 26.05 5.41 21.30
N SER A 4 25.36 6.18 20.44
CA SER A 4 23.92 6.02 20.23
C SER A 4 23.69 4.68 19.56
N ILE A 5 23.34 3.66 20.34
CA ILE A 5 22.99 2.34 19.80
C ILE A 5 21.69 2.52 19.03
N ASN A 6 21.77 2.56 17.70
CA ASN A 6 20.62 2.68 16.83
C ASN A 6 20.06 1.28 16.54
N TYR A 7 18.85 1.00 17.02
CA TYR A 7 18.17 -0.26 16.75
C TYR A 7 17.40 -0.17 15.43
N VAL A 8 17.66 -1.08 14.50
CA VAL A 8 16.89 -1.16 13.24
C VAL A 8 15.55 -1.85 13.53
N ARG A 9 14.52 -1.04 13.79
CA ARG A 9 13.16 -1.54 14.05
C ARG A 9 12.48 -2.16 12.83
N PHE A 10 12.72 -1.60 11.64
CA PHE A 10 12.14 -2.08 10.38
C PHE A 10 13.21 -2.52 9.41
N SER A 11 13.16 -3.79 9.02
CA SER A 11 13.95 -4.36 7.93
C SER A 11 13.70 -3.62 6.62
N LEU A 12 14.70 -3.59 5.74
CA LEU A 12 14.61 -3.01 4.40
C LEU A 12 13.41 -3.55 3.62
N PHE A 13 13.10 -4.85 3.78
CA PHE A 13 11.95 -5.49 3.17
C PHE A 13 10.61 -4.84 3.58
N HIS A 14 10.43 -4.58 4.88
CA HIS A 14 9.21 -3.92 5.38
C HIS A 14 9.07 -2.50 4.83
N ARG A 15 10.18 -1.76 4.74
CA ARG A 15 10.18 -0.40 4.19
C ARG A 15 9.81 -0.38 2.71
N PHE A 16 10.34 -1.33 1.94
CA PHE A 16 10.03 -1.47 0.52
C PHE A 16 8.56 -1.83 0.28
N CYS A 17 8.03 -2.84 0.98
CA CYS A 17 6.61 -3.19 0.91
C CYS A 17 5.71 -2.02 1.32
N HIS A 18 6.08 -1.27 2.36
CA HIS A 18 5.32 -0.09 2.78
C HIS A 18 5.32 1.01 1.71
N PHE A 19 6.47 1.26 1.07
CA PHE A 19 6.57 2.22 -0.02
C PHE A 19 5.73 1.83 -1.23
N LEU A 20 5.73 0.54 -1.60
CA LEU A 20 4.86 0.00 -2.66
C LEU A 20 3.38 0.22 -2.35
N ILE A 21 2.95 -0.07 -1.11
CA ILE A 21 1.55 0.14 -0.68
C ILE A 21 1.17 1.62 -0.72
N ILE A 22 2.05 2.53 -0.30
CA ILE A 22 1.77 3.97 -0.36
C ILE A 22 1.47 4.39 -1.80
N ILE A 23 2.37 4.06 -2.73
CA ILE A 23 2.23 4.46 -4.14
C ILE A 23 0.97 3.85 -4.75
N SER A 24 0.75 2.56 -4.52
CA SER A 24 -0.40 1.87 -5.09
C SER A 24 -1.71 2.41 -4.51
N PHE A 25 -1.78 2.67 -3.21
CA PHE A 25 -2.95 3.25 -2.56
C PHE A 25 -3.32 4.62 -3.13
N PHE A 26 -2.35 5.54 -3.24
CA PHE A 26 -2.61 6.83 -3.86
C PHE A 26 -3.03 6.68 -5.33
N GLY A 27 -2.42 5.74 -6.06
CA GLY A 27 -2.85 5.38 -7.42
C GLY A 27 -4.31 4.92 -7.49
N LEU A 28 -4.76 4.04 -6.59
CA LEU A 28 -6.16 3.62 -6.50
C LEU A 28 -7.11 4.78 -6.19
N VAL A 29 -6.75 5.64 -5.23
CA VAL A 29 -7.61 6.77 -4.82
C VAL A 29 -7.73 7.77 -5.97
N LEU A 30 -6.61 8.15 -6.59
CA LEU A 30 -6.59 9.12 -7.68
C LEU A 30 -7.28 8.62 -8.94
N THR A 31 -7.30 7.31 -9.20
CA THR A 31 -8.00 6.75 -10.37
C THR A 31 -9.45 6.34 -10.06
N GLY A 32 -9.74 5.92 -8.84
CA GLY A 32 -11.07 5.44 -8.43
C GLY A 32 -12.03 6.56 -8.03
N MET A 33 -11.55 7.61 -7.36
CA MET A 33 -12.38 8.76 -6.98
C MET A 33 -13.02 9.46 -8.19
N PRO A 34 -12.29 9.73 -9.29
CA PRO A 34 -12.90 10.30 -10.50
C PRO A 34 -13.99 9.41 -11.12
N LEU A 35 -13.87 8.08 -10.98
CA LEU A 35 -14.84 7.12 -11.49
C LEU A 35 -16.17 7.23 -10.75
N ALA A 36 -16.11 7.38 -9.42
CA ALA A 36 -17.29 7.52 -8.56
C ALA A 36 -17.92 8.92 -8.67
N PHE A 37 -17.11 9.96 -8.82
CA PHE A 37 -17.55 11.37 -8.79
C PHE A 37 -17.57 12.04 -10.16
N ARG A 38 -17.93 11.29 -11.22
CA ARG A 38 -17.90 11.77 -12.62
C ARG A 38 -18.62 13.09 -12.87
N SER A 39 -19.65 13.42 -12.09
CA SER A 39 -20.42 14.66 -12.22
C SER A 39 -19.69 15.92 -11.75
N TYR A 40 -18.59 15.80 -11.01
CA TYR A 40 -17.85 16.93 -10.46
C TYR A 40 -16.69 17.37 -11.38
N ALA A 41 -16.46 18.68 -11.49
CA ALA A 41 -15.44 19.24 -12.39
C ALA A 41 -14.00 18.79 -12.05
N TRP A 42 -13.67 18.66 -10.76
CA TRP A 42 -12.35 18.19 -10.32
C TRP A 42 -12.08 16.74 -10.75
N ALA A 43 -13.13 15.89 -10.78
CA ALA A 43 -13.02 14.50 -11.21
C ALA A 43 -12.74 14.43 -12.71
N ARG A 44 -13.38 15.30 -13.50
CA ARG A 44 -13.11 15.41 -14.94
C ARG A 44 -11.66 15.85 -15.19
N TRP A 45 -11.19 16.87 -14.49
CA TRP A 45 -9.79 17.30 -14.61
C TRP A 45 -8.79 16.17 -14.29
N LEU A 46 -9.05 15.40 -13.23
CA LEU A 46 -8.23 14.22 -12.90
C LEU A 46 -8.29 13.13 -13.99
N TYR A 47 -9.48 12.82 -14.52
CA TYR A 47 -9.65 11.81 -15.57
C TYR A 47 -8.88 12.18 -16.86
N GLU A 48 -8.89 13.46 -17.21
CA GLU A 48 -8.16 13.98 -18.38
C GLU A 48 -6.65 13.88 -18.16
N LEU A 49 -6.16 14.18 -16.96
CA LEU A 49 -4.75 14.04 -16.58
C LEU A 49 -4.25 12.59 -16.72
N PHE A 50 -5.07 11.60 -16.36
CA PHE A 50 -4.74 10.18 -16.50
C PHE A 50 -4.90 9.62 -17.92
N GLY A 51 -5.24 10.46 -18.91
CA GLY A 51 -5.37 10.04 -20.31
C GLY A 51 -6.71 9.36 -20.62
N GLY A 52 -7.75 9.66 -19.84
CA GLY A 52 -9.12 9.26 -20.14
C GLY A 52 -9.66 8.08 -19.31
N TYR A 53 -10.91 7.71 -19.58
CA TYR A 53 -11.70 6.74 -18.81
C TYR A 53 -11.17 5.31 -18.93
N PRO A 54 -10.88 4.78 -20.15
CA PRO A 54 -10.29 3.46 -20.26
C PRO A 54 -8.91 3.40 -19.58
N THR A 55 -8.06 4.40 -19.81
CA THR A 55 -6.70 4.46 -19.27
C THR A 55 -6.67 4.51 -17.74
N ALA A 56 -7.49 5.37 -17.12
CA ALA A 56 -7.63 5.43 -15.67
C ALA A 56 -8.09 4.09 -15.06
N GLY A 57 -9.01 3.39 -15.75
CA GLY A 57 -9.46 2.05 -15.35
C GLY A 57 -8.35 0.99 -15.42
N TYR A 58 -7.50 1.02 -16.45
CA TYR A 58 -6.34 0.13 -16.53
C TYR A 58 -5.32 0.40 -15.43
N ILE A 59 -4.98 1.67 -15.19
CA ILE A 59 -4.07 2.07 -14.11
C ILE A 59 -4.62 1.62 -12.76
N HIS A 60 -5.91 1.83 -12.50
CA HIS A 60 -6.58 1.39 -11.28
C HIS A 60 -6.41 -0.11 -11.03
N ARG A 61 -6.63 -0.94 -12.06
CA ARG A 61 -6.49 -2.41 -11.96
C ARG A 61 -5.05 -2.82 -11.65
N ILE A 62 -4.06 -2.18 -12.28
CA ILE A 62 -2.64 -2.44 -12.01
C ILE A 62 -2.32 -2.08 -10.55
N CYS A 63 -2.73 -0.90 -10.09
CA CYS A 63 -2.51 -0.48 -8.71
C CYS A 63 -3.23 -1.40 -7.70
N ALA A 64 -4.43 -1.89 -8.03
CA ALA A 64 -5.16 -2.88 -7.22
C ALA A 64 -4.38 -4.19 -7.09
N ILE A 65 -3.86 -4.74 -8.20
CA ILE A 65 -3.05 -5.97 -8.19
C ILE A 65 -1.81 -5.79 -7.30
N VAL A 66 -1.08 -4.68 -7.44
CA VAL A 66 0.11 -4.41 -6.61
C VAL A 66 -0.26 -4.32 -5.12
N THR A 67 -1.36 -3.65 -4.79
CA THR A 67 -1.82 -3.50 -3.40
C THR A 67 -2.20 -4.85 -2.80
N PHE A 68 -3.00 -5.65 -3.51
CA PHE A 68 -3.40 -6.98 -3.04
C PHE A 68 -2.20 -7.91 -2.90
N PHE A 69 -1.25 -7.87 -3.84
CA PHE A 69 -0.04 -8.68 -3.76
C PHE A 69 0.84 -8.29 -2.55
N SER A 70 1.08 -7.00 -2.35
CA SER A 70 1.86 -6.52 -1.20
C SER A 70 1.16 -6.81 0.14
N ALA A 71 -0.17 -6.67 0.19
CA ALA A 71 -0.96 -7.04 1.35
C ALA A 71 -0.87 -8.55 1.63
N PHE A 72 -1.00 -9.40 0.60
CA PHE A 72 -0.91 -10.85 0.73
C PHE A 72 0.45 -11.29 1.29
N ILE A 73 1.55 -10.73 0.77
CA ILE A 73 2.89 -10.98 1.30
C ILE A 73 2.99 -10.57 2.77
N HIS A 74 2.43 -9.40 3.14
CA HIS A 74 2.42 -8.94 4.51
C HIS A 74 1.63 -9.86 5.44
N PHE A 75 0.43 -10.28 5.03
CA PHE A 75 -0.38 -11.24 5.78
C PHE A 75 0.30 -12.60 5.91
N LEU A 76 0.96 -13.09 4.86
CA LEU A 76 1.71 -14.33 4.90
C LEU A 76 2.90 -14.24 5.87
N TYR A 77 3.63 -13.12 5.86
CA TYR A 77 4.71 -12.87 6.82
C TYR A 77 4.19 -12.88 8.27
N LEU A 78 3.07 -12.20 8.53
CA LEU A 78 2.43 -12.21 9.85
C LEU A 78 1.97 -13.62 10.23
N PHE A 79 1.34 -14.36 9.30
CA PHE A 79 0.87 -15.72 9.52
C PHE A 79 2.01 -16.68 9.87
N ILE A 80 3.14 -16.60 9.16
CA ILE A 80 4.35 -17.38 9.45
C ILE A 80 4.92 -16.98 10.82
N CYS A 81 5.01 -15.69 11.13
CA CYS A 81 5.50 -15.22 12.43
C CYS A 81 4.64 -15.74 13.59
N ILE A 82 3.31 -15.70 13.46
CA ILE A 82 2.38 -16.19 14.47
C ILE A 82 2.49 -17.71 14.62
N SER A 83 2.49 -18.44 13.50
CA SER A 83 2.43 -19.91 13.49
C SER A 83 3.75 -20.57 13.89
N VAL A 84 4.87 -20.08 13.35
CA VAL A 84 6.19 -20.70 13.51
C VAL A 84 6.91 -20.17 14.75
N GLN A 85 6.86 -18.85 15.00
CA GLN A 85 7.63 -18.28 16.12
C GLN A 85 6.87 -18.31 17.47
N LYS A 86 5.59 -18.72 17.51
CA LYS A 86 4.74 -18.75 18.72
C LYS A 86 4.88 -17.47 19.58
N LYS A 87 5.13 -16.31 18.98
CA LYS A 87 5.24 -15.03 19.69
C LYS A 87 3.84 -14.50 20.00
N LYS A 88 3.18 -15.12 20.98
CA LYS A 88 1.83 -14.78 21.45
C LYS A 88 1.73 -13.35 22.02
N GLY A 89 2.84 -12.70 22.35
CA GLY A 89 2.89 -11.36 22.94
C GLY A 89 3.01 -10.18 21.96
N PHE A 90 2.86 -10.39 20.64
CA PHE A 90 3.08 -9.29 19.67
C PHE A 90 1.83 -8.43 19.40
N PHE A 91 0.62 -8.97 19.56
CA PHE A 91 -0.63 -8.22 19.31
C PHE A 91 -0.93 -7.14 20.36
N LEU A 92 -0.39 -7.28 21.58
CA LEU A 92 -0.71 -6.42 22.72
C LEU A 92 0.40 -5.39 23.07
N GLY A 93 1.53 -5.40 22.35
CA GLY A 93 2.72 -4.65 22.78
C GLY A 93 3.37 -5.28 24.03
N PRO A 94 4.50 -4.73 24.51
CA PRO A 94 4.98 -5.05 25.87
C PRO A 94 3.96 -4.61 26.92
#